data_AF-A0A9W9L397-F1
#
_entry.id   AF-A0A9W9L397-F1
#
_cell.length_a   1.000
_cell.length_b   1.000
_cell.length_c   1.000
_cell.angle_alpha   90.00
_cell.angle_beta   90.00
_cell.angle_gamma   90.00
#
_symmetry.space_group_name_H-M   'P 1'
#
loop_
_entity.id
_entity.type
_entity.pdbx_description
1 polymer ?
#
loop_
_entity_poly.entity_id
_entity_poly.type
_entity_poly.pdbx_seq_one_letter_code
_entity_poly.pdbx_strand_id
1 'polypeptide(L)'
;MREIRDNGPDSVLRRPITRTIHPVVVVHPVTKKKALFVNSSYTQSIVGWDEEESDYMLKFLFDHINRGHDFCCRVRYEPGTVVIWDQRVTQHSQTLDYSAGSRRHAFRLTPLANVPIPSLVEEDDGDCAKDEGRMMLNLC
;
A
#
# COMPACT_ATOMS: atom_id res chain seq x y z
N MET A 1 -2.86 11.15 -14.91
CA MET A 1 -2.45 11.93 -13.71
C MET A 1 -3.71 12.22 -12.89
N ARG A 2 -4.21 11.24 -12.13
CA ARG A 2 -5.55 11.32 -11.50
C ARG A 2 -5.72 12.55 -10.60
N GLU A 3 -4.73 12.89 -9.75
CA GLU A 3 -4.81 14.07 -8.87
C GLU A 3 -4.93 15.42 -9.59
N ILE A 4 -4.26 15.61 -10.75
CA ILE A 4 -4.41 16.83 -11.56
C ILE A 4 -5.71 16.77 -12.38
N ARG A 5 -6.11 15.57 -12.82
CA ARG A 5 -7.36 15.35 -13.57
C ARG A 5 -8.60 15.67 -12.73
N ASP A 6 -8.54 15.37 -11.44
CA ASP A 6 -9.69 15.47 -10.53
C ASP A 6 -9.77 16.84 -9.82
N ASN A 7 -8.65 17.56 -9.65
CA ASN A 7 -8.60 18.86 -8.93
C ASN A 7 -8.35 20.08 -9.83
N GLY A 8 -8.09 19.89 -11.12
CA GLY A 8 -7.80 20.97 -12.07
C GLY A 8 -6.36 21.52 -12.00
N PRO A 9 -5.97 22.35 -12.99
CA PRO A 9 -4.62 22.89 -13.11
C PRO A 9 -4.24 23.88 -12.01
N ASP A 10 -5.22 24.52 -11.36
CA ASP A 10 -5.02 25.53 -10.30
C ASP A 10 -5.03 24.93 -8.87
N SER A 11 -4.93 23.60 -8.76
CA SER A 11 -4.95 22.94 -7.46
C SER A 11 -3.68 23.21 -6.65
N VAL A 12 -3.84 23.71 -5.42
CA VAL A 12 -2.72 23.96 -4.49
C VAL A 12 -2.18 22.62 -4.01
N LEU A 13 -1.06 22.19 -4.59
CA LEU A 13 -0.37 20.97 -4.17
C LEU A 13 0.34 21.20 -2.83
N ARG A 14 -0.10 20.47 -1.79
CA ARG A 14 0.58 20.49 -0.48
C ARG A 14 2.00 19.94 -0.54
N ARG A 15 2.29 19.06 -1.50
CA ARG A 15 3.59 18.42 -1.76
C ARG A 15 3.74 18.15 -3.26
N PRO A 16 4.98 18.09 -3.80
CA PRO A 16 5.20 17.71 -5.19
C PRO A 16 4.73 16.28 -5.44
N ILE A 17 4.18 16.05 -6.64
CA ILE A 17 3.76 14.71 -7.08
C ILE A 17 5.01 13.83 -7.17
N THR A 18 5.03 12.77 -6.37
CA THR A 18 6.11 11.79 -6.37
C THR A 18 5.66 10.53 -7.09
N ARG A 19 6.48 10.02 -8.00
CA ARG A 19 6.31 8.71 -8.64
C ARG A 19 7.40 7.79 -8.12
N THR A 20 6.97 6.65 -7.58
CA THR A 20 7.88 5.63 -7.05
C THR A 20 7.46 4.28 -7.60
N ILE A 21 8.44 3.48 -8.00
CA ILE A 21 8.24 2.10 -8.42
C ILE A 21 8.38 1.22 -7.17
N HIS A 22 7.40 0.36 -6.95
CA HIS A 22 7.39 -0.60 -5.85
C HIS A 22 7.04 -1.99 -6.39
N PRO A 23 7.55 -3.07 -5.77
CA PRO A 23 7.21 -4.42 -6.17
C PRO A 23 5.74 -4.72 -5.86
N VAL A 24 5.06 -5.45 -6.75
CA VAL A 24 3.66 -5.88 -6.59
C VAL A 24 3.52 -6.86 -5.41
N VAL A 25 4.55 -7.68 -5.18
CA VAL A 25 4.58 -8.65 -4.08
C VAL A 25 5.83 -8.38 -3.24
N VAL A 26 5.60 -8.08 -1.96
CA VAL A 26 6.66 -7.81 -0.99
C VAL A 26 6.85 -8.98 -0.03
N VAL A 27 8.03 -9.05 0.58
CA VAL A 27 8.32 -9.96 1.70
C VAL A 27 8.39 -9.17 2.99
N HIS A 28 7.66 -9.61 3.99
CA HIS A 28 7.69 -9.00 5.30
C HIS A 28 9.05 -9.29 5.98
N PRO A 29 9.81 -8.27 6.42
CA PRO A 29 11.20 -8.45 6.88
C PRO A 29 11.32 -9.36 8.11
N VAL A 30 10.34 -9.29 9.03
CA VAL A 30 10.31 -10.15 10.23
C VAL A 30 9.66 -11.51 9.98
N THR A 31 8.39 -11.54 9.53
CA THR A 31 7.61 -12.78 9.40
C THR A 31 7.94 -13.61 8.15
N LYS A 32 8.71 -13.06 7.20
CA LYS A 32 9.11 -13.72 5.95
C LYS A 32 7.94 -14.06 5.02
N LYS A 33 6.73 -13.65 5.36
CA LYS A 33 5.52 -13.89 4.57
C LYS A 33 5.45 -12.94 3.38
N LYS A 34 4.94 -13.45 2.26
CA LYS A 34 4.62 -12.64 1.09
C LYS A 34 3.32 -11.88 1.30
N ALA A 35 3.24 -10.65 0.81
CA ALA A 35 2.04 -9.83 0.83
C ALA A 35 1.87 -9.07 -0.49
N LEU A 36 0.63 -8.83 -0.88
CA LEU A 36 0.30 -7.97 -2.02
C LEU A 36 0.49 -6.51 -1.63
N PHE A 37 1.33 -5.80 -2.39
CA PHE A 37 1.68 -4.40 -2.15
C PHE A 37 1.11 -3.49 -3.24
N VAL A 38 -0.19 -3.61 -3.46
CA VAL A 38 -0.94 -2.82 -4.46
C VAL A 38 -2.12 -2.15 -3.78
N ASN A 39 -2.41 -0.89 -4.11
CA ASN A 39 -3.49 -0.11 -3.52
C ASN A 39 -4.24 0.67 -4.59
N SER A 40 -5.57 0.51 -4.66
CA SER A 40 -6.42 1.18 -5.66
C SER A 40 -6.37 2.71 -5.63
N SER A 41 -5.98 3.29 -4.49
CA SER A 41 -5.82 4.74 -4.32
C SER A 41 -4.49 5.28 -4.83
N TYR A 42 -3.44 4.45 -4.91
CA TYR A 42 -2.07 4.92 -5.20
C TYR A 42 -1.43 4.25 -6.42
N THR A 43 -1.66 2.95 -6.61
CA THR A 43 -1.08 2.17 -7.70
C THR A 43 -1.75 2.56 -9.01
N GLN A 44 -0.93 2.93 -10.01
CA GLN A 44 -1.40 3.43 -11.31
C GLN A 44 -1.21 2.43 -12.44
N SER A 45 -0.07 1.74 -12.48
CA SER A 45 0.23 0.77 -13.53
C SER A 45 1.27 -0.26 -13.06
N ILE A 46 1.37 -1.36 -13.79
CA ILE A 46 2.43 -2.36 -13.65
C ILE A 46 3.53 -2.02 -14.67
N VAL A 47 4.79 -1.98 -14.20
CA VAL A 47 5.93 -1.64 -15.05
C VAL A 47 6.18 -2.76 -16.06
N GLY A 48 6.40 -2.39 -17.32
CA GLY A 48 6.72 -3.32 -18.41
C GLY A 48 5.51 -4.03 -19.04
N TRP A 49 4.29 -3.71 -18.61
CA TRP A 49 3.05 -4.25 -19.15
C TRP A 49 2.36 -3.21 -20.04
N ASP A 50 1.59 -3.68 -21.01
CA ASP A 50 0.69 -2.78 -21.75
C ASP A 50 -0.40 -2.24 -20.83
N GLU A 51 -0.94 -1.06 -21.15
CA GLU A 51 -1.92 -0.37 -20.29
C GLU A 51 -3.15 -1.24 -20.02
N GLU A 52 -3.69 -1.89 -21.05
CA GLU A 52 -4.86 -2.76 -20.93
C GLU A 52 -4.60 -3.98 -20.04
N GLU A 53 -3.43 -4.60 -20.18
CA GLU A 53 -3.04 -5.77 -19.37
C GLU A 53 -2.81 -5.37 -17.91
N SER A 54 -2.11 -4.24 -17.70
CA SER A 54 -1.87 -3.66 -16.39
C SER A 54 -3.19 -3.35 -15.67
N ASP A 55 -4.12 -2.68 -16.35
CA ASP A 55 -5.41 -2.31 -15.79
C ASP A 55 -6.26 -3.54 -15.44
N TYR A 56 -6.29 -4.55 -16.31
CA TYR A 56 -6.99 -5.79 -16.03
C TYR A 56 -6.44 -6.50 -14.79
N MET A 57 -5.12 -6.64 -14.71
CA MET A 57 -4.46 -7.32 -13.61
C MET A 57 -4.61 -6.56 -12.29
N LEU A 58 -4.39 -5.25 -12.29
CA LEU A 58 -4.58 -4.42 -11.11
C LEU A 58 -6.03 -4.47 -10.62
N LYS A 59 -7.00 -4.41 -11.54
CA LYS A 59 -8.41 -4.54 -11.17
C LYS A 59 -8.69 -5.88 -10.49
N PHE A 60 -8.17 -6.98 -11.03
CA PHE A 60 -8.31 -8.30 -10.40
C PHE A 60 -7.74 -8.32 -8.98
N LEU A 61 -6.51 -7.80 -8.78
CA LEU A 61 -5.87 -7.75 -7.47
C LEU A 61 -6.63 -6.85 -6.48
N PHE A 62 -7.12 -5.70 -6.92
CA PHE A 62 -7.94 -4.82 -6.10
C PHE A 62 -9.27 -5.48 -5.72
N ASP A 63 -9.95 -6.13 -6.67
CA ASP A 63 -11.19 -6.86 -6.40
C ASP A 63 -10.95 -8.01 -5.41
N HIS A 64 -9.83 -8.74 -5.52
CA HIS A 64 -9.46 -9.77 -4.56
C HIS A 64 -9.33 -9.20 -3.14
N ILE A 65 -8.58 -8.11 -2.96
CA ILE A 65 -8.38 -7.51 -1.64
C ILE A 65 -9.70 -6.92 -1.09
N ASN A 66 -10.46 -6.21 -1.92
CA ASN A 66 -11.67 -5.51 -1.49
C ASN A 66 -12.85 -6.45 -1.19
N ARG A 67 -12.96 -7.57 -1.89
CA ARG A 67 -14.06 -8.54 -1.74
C ARG A 67 -13.71 -9.71 -0.81
N GLY A 68 -12.45 -9.83 -0.40
CA GLY A 68 -11.99 -10.87 0.49
C GLY A 68 -12.42 -10.63 1.94
N HIS A 69 -13.66 -10.95 2.24
CA HIS A 69 -14.20 -10.83 3.60
C HIS A 69 -13.50 -11.74 4.61
N ASP A 70 -12.93 -12.86 4.16
CA ASP A 70 -12.21 -13.83 5.01
C ASP A 70 -10.96 -13.26 5.69
N PHE A 71 -10.39 -12.20 5.12
CA PHE A 71 -9.22 -11.52 5.65
C PHE A 71 -9.48 -10.03 5.97
N CYS A 72 -10.75 -9.66 6.13
CA CYS A 72 -11.17 -8.31 6.49
C CYS A 72 -11.49 -8.22 7.99
N CYS A 73 -11.07 -7.13 8.63
CA CYS A 73 -11.46 -6.78 9.99
C CYS A 73 -12.14 -5.41 9.99
N ARG A 74 -13.34 -5.32 10.58
CA ARG A 74 -14.05 -4.05 10.78
C ARG A 74 -14.07 -3.69 12.25
N VAL A 75 -13.42 -2.58 12.59
CA VAL A 75 -13.38 -2.07 13.96
C VAL A 75 -14.46 -1.02 14.17
N ARG A 76 -15.29 -1.21 15.20
CA ARG A 76 -16.18 -0.18 15.73
C ARG A 76 -15.41 0.60 16.80
N TYR A 77 -15.30 1.92 16.62
CA TYR A 77 -14.54 2.77 17.52
C TYR A 77 -15.41 3.26 18.66
N GLU A 78 -14.90 3.14 19.88
CA GLU A 78 -15.44 3.76 21.09
C GLU A 78 -14.37 4.67 21.73
N PRO A 79 -14.74 5.63 22.59
CA PRO A 79 -13.78 6.45 23.32
C PRO A 79 -12.72 5.58 24.03
N GLY A 80 -11.44 5.87 23.78
CA GLY A 80 -10.31 5.08 24.32
C GLY A 80 -9.88 3.89 23.47
N THR A 81 -10.58 3.57 22.37
CA THR A 81 -10.15 2.50 21.45
C THR A 81 -8.84 2.88 20.77
N VAL A 82 -7.84 2.00 20.88
CA VAL A 82 -6.57 2.10 20.15
C VAL A 82 -6.48 0.93 19.19
N VAL A 83 -6.20 1.24 17.92
CA VAL A 83 -6.00 0.24 16.87
C VAL A 83 -4.57 0.35 16.38
N ILE A 84 -3.88 -0.79 16.36
CA ILE A 84 -2.53 -0.93 15.83
C ILE A 84 -2.62 -1.93 14.68
N TRP A 85 -2.04 -1.57 13.55
CA TRP A 85 -1.96 -2.45 12.39
C TRP A 85 -0.62 -2.28 11.70
N ASP A 86 -0.17 -3.33 11.02
CA ASP A 86 1.05 -3.29 10.23
C ASP A 86 0.75 -2.78 8.81
N GLN A 87 1.23 -1.59 8.51
CA GLN A 87 1.04 -0.92 7.21
C GLN A 87 1.67 -1.69 6.04
N ARG A 88 2.63 -2.59 6.29
CA ARG A 88 3.33 -3.34 5.23
C ARG A 88 2.44 -4.41 4.59
N VAL A 89 1.44 -4.89 5.32
CA VAL A 89 0.60 -6.03 4.92
C VAL A 89 -0.89 -5.76 5.03
N THR A 90 -1.27 -4.54 5.43
CA THR A 90 -2.67 -4.17 5.69
C THR A 90 -3.09 -3.00 4.82
N GLN A 91 -4.26 -3.13 4.21
CA GLN A 91 -4.98 -2.01 3.63
C GLN A 91 -6.13 -1.61 4.55
N HIS A 92 -6.43 -0.32 4.61
CA HIS A 92 -7.52 0.19 5.41
C HIS A 92 -8.25 1.30 4.67
N SER A 93 -9.56 1.36 4.91
CA SER A 93 -10.42 2.42 4.41
C SER A 93 -11.29 2.93 5.56
N GLN A 94 -11.59 4.23 5.51
CA GLN A 94 -12.56 4.81 6.43
C GLN A 94 -13.97 4.46 5.95
N THR A 95 -14.81 3.97 6.85
CA THR A 95 -16.24 3.88 6.57
C THR A 95 -16.90 5.24 6.84
N LEU A 96 -17.66 5.73 5.86
CA LEU A 96 -18.43 6.97 5.95
C LEU A 96 -19.85 6.67 6.46
N ASP A 97 -19.96 6.13 7.67
CA ASP A 97 -21.20 5.64 8.28
C ASP A 97 -21.74 6.54 9.42
N TYR A 98 -21.51 7.85 9.32
CA TYR A 98 -21.97 8.84 10.31
C TYR A 98 -22.86 9.92 9.67
N SER A 99 -23.77 10.49 10.47
CA SER A 99 -24.69 11.53 10.00
C SER A 99 -23.96 12.82 9.65
N ALA A 100 -24.52 13.57 8.69
CA ALA A 100 -24.02 14.90 8.34
C ALA A 100 -23.99 15.80 9.60
N GLY A 101 -22.84 16.44 9.84
CA GLY A 101 -22.61 17.27 11.04
C GLY A 101 -22.00 16.53 12.24
N SER A 102 -21.92 15.21 12.22
CA SER A 102 -21.25 14.45 13.28
C SER A 102 -19.73 14.60 13.23
N ARG A 103 -19.10 14.80 14.39
CA ARG A 103 -17.64 14.93 14.53
C ARG A 103 -17.01 13.58 14.90
N ARG A 104 -16.11 13.09 14.06
CA ARG A 104 -15.20 11.98 14.37
C ARG A 104 -13.76 12.48 14.38
N HIS A 105 -13.05 12.26 15.47
CA HIS A 105 -11.69 12.75 15.66
C HIS A 105 -10.78 11.62 16.16
N ALA A 106 -9.59 11.49 15.58
CA ALA A 106 -8.59 10.51 15.95
C ALA A 106 -7.19 11.09 15.76
N PHE A 107 -6.26 10.67 16.61
CA PHE A 107 -4.84 10.92 16.43
C PHE A 107 -4.20 9.72 15.74
N ARG A 108 -3.32 9.98 14.78
CA ARG A 108 -2.56 8.93 14.08
C ARG A 108 -1.07 9.16 14.28
N LEU A 109 -0.39 8.13 14.75
CA LEU A 109 1.06 8.05 14.76
C LEU A 109 1.48 7.00 13.74
N THR A 110 2.52 7.32 12.96
CA THR A 110 3.08 6.41 11.96
C THR A 110 4.59 6.43 12.12
N PRO A 111 5.21 5.31 12.56
CA PRO A 111 6.66 5.20 12.60
C PRO A 111 7.23 5.11 11.18
N LEU A 112 8.51 5.46 11.03
CA LEU A 112 9.25 5.21 9.80
C LEU A 112 9.43 3.70 9.60
N ALA A 113 9.42 3.28 8.33
CA ALA A 113 9.60 1.89 7.93
C ALA A 113 10.69 1.76 6.87
N ASN A 114 11.14 0.53 6.64
CA ASN A 114 12.10 0.18 5.61
C ASN A 114 11.51 0.32 4.19
N VAL A 115 12.39 0.34 3.19
CA VAL A 115 12.00 0.22 1.78
C VAL A 115 11.38 -1.17 1.54
N PRO A 116 10.28 -1.29 0.76
CA PRO A 116 9.65 -2.58 0.48
C PRO A 116 10.61 -3.56 -0.20
N ILE A 117 10.66 -4.79 0.31
CA ILE A 117 11.58 -5.84 -0.19
C ILE A 117 10.81 -6.72 -1.18
N PRO A 118 11.28 -6.88 -2.43
CA PRO A 118 10.59 -7.69 -3.44
C PRO A 118 10.61 -9.19 -3.10
N SER A 119 9.60 -9.92 -3.56
CA SER A 119 9.48 -11.38 -3.31
C SER A 119 10.20 -12.29 -4.29
N LEU A 120 10.62 -11.73 -5.42
CA LEU A 120 11.48 -12.33 -6.42
C LEU A 120 12.59 -11.32 -6.70
N VAL A 121 13.83 -11.78 -6.73
CA VAL A 121 14.98 -11.01 -7.19
C VAL A 121 15.26 -11.52 -8.59
N GLU A 122 15.19 -10.65 -9.60
CA GLU A 122 15.31 -11.09 -11.00
C GLU A 122 16.74 -11.47 -11.36
N GLU A 123 17.76 -10.81 -10.81
CA GLU A 123 19.19 -11.16 -10.90
C GLU A 123 19.94 -10.56 -9.69
N ASP A 124 21.03 -11.20 -9.24
CA ASP A 124 21.92 -10.68 -8.18
C ASP A 124 22.60 -9.40 -8.69
N ASP A 125 22.10 -8.25 -8.24
CA ASP A 125 22.61 -6.92 -8.58
C ASP A 125 23.97 -6.61 -7.91
N GLY A 126 24.55 -7.56 -7.16
CA GLY A 126 25.80 -7.40 -6.43
C GLY A 126 25.68 -6.45 -5.22
N ASP A 127 24.49 -5.88 -5.01
CA ASP A 127 24.15 -4.97 -3.92
C ASP A 127 23.36 -5.68 -2.80
N CYS A 128 23.15 -6.99 -2.92
CA CYS A 128 22.49 -7.82 -1.92
C CYS A 128 23.14 -7.70 -0.53
N ALA A 129 24.46 -7.45 -0.49
CA ALA A 129 25.21 -7.26 0.76
C ALA A 129 25.05 -5.87 1.41
N LYS A 130 24.43 -4.89 0.74
CA LYS A 130 24.18 -3.54 1.29
C LYS A 130 22.74 -3.36 1.77
N ASP A 131 21.85 -4.27 1.38
CA ASP A 131 20.45 -4.29 1.81
C ASP A 131 20.28 -5.30 2.96
N GLU A 132 20.33 -4.79 4.20
CA GLU A 132 20.12 -5.61 5.41
C GLU A 132 18.81 -6.40 5.36
N GLY A 133 17.79 -5.86 4.67
CA GLY A 133 16.52 -6.54 4.46
C GLY A 133 16.69 -7.80 3.60
N ARG A 134 17.45 -7.71 2.50
CA ARG A 134 17.72 -8.86 1.61
C ARG A 134 18.59 -9.93 2.27
N MET A 135 19.67 -9.52 2.97
CA MET A 135 20.53 -10.44 3.72
C MET A 135 19.76 -11.23 4.78
N MET A 136 18.91 -10.55 5.56
CA MET A 136 18.10 -11.18 6.60
C MET A 136 17.06 -12.17 6.05
N LEU A 137 16.79 -12.15 4.75
CA LEU A 137 15.74 -12.93 4.11
C LEU A 137 16.25 -14.10 3.27
N ASN A 138 17.57 -14.33 3.19
CA ASN A 138 18.19 -15.26 2.23
C ASN A 138 17.62 -15.04 0.81
N LEU A 139 17.45 -13.77 0.46
CA LEU A 139 17.11 -13.35 -0.90
C LEU A 139 18.38 -13.04 -1.73
N CYS A 140 19.55 -13.20 -1.10
CA CYS A 140 20.76 -13.70 -1.72
C CYS A 140 20.77 -15.24 -1.51
#